data_AF-A0A7X1ZJY8-F1
#
_entry.id   AF-A0A7X1ZJY8-F1
#
_cell.length_a   1.000
_cell.length_b   1.000
_cell.length_c   1.000
_cell.angle_alpha   90.00
_cell.angle_beta   90.00
_cell.angle_gamma   90.00
#
_symmetry.space_group_name_H-M   'P 1'
#
loop_
_entity.id
_entity.type
_entity.pdbx_description
1 polymer ?
#
loop_
_entity_poly.entity_id
_entity_poly.type
_entity_poly.pdbx_seq_one_letter_code
_entity_poly.pdbx_strand_id
1 'polypeptide(L)'
;MILMTFIFFLLPWQSSAFLEEIGFRGYALEKLQNKLGPLVGTLILGAFFGAWLLPEFFQPDTFQFSMGGLRFYPWFILTEIGWSVLMTWAYNNTGKSSLIAGYLFHTVFNTWTLVLLTNVIPGESSPPAFDTTLFIVASVVVALAGVVVLVATKGQLGYRTVLSPKGDR
;
A
#
# COMPACT_ATOMS: atom_id res chain seq x y z
N MET A 1 -10.54 16.97 -13.98
CA MET A 1 -10.62 15.56 -13.53
C MET A 1 -9.51 15.20 -12.55
N ILE A 2 -8.23 15.33 -12.93
CA ILE A 2 -7.08 14.98 -12.05
C ILE A 2 -7.10 15.77 -10.73
N LEU A 3 -7.25 17.10 -10.77
CA LEU A 3 -7.26 17.94 -9.57
C LEU A 3 -8.41 17.59 -8.60
N MET A 4 -9.60 17.31 -9.13
CA MET A 4 -10.77 16.93 -8.34
C MET A 4 -10.58 15.57 -7.65
N THR A 5 -9.94 14.62 -8.35
CA THR A 5 -9.60 13.30 -7.80
C THR A 5 -8.59 13.44 -6.66
N PHE A 6 -7.56 14.28 -6.86
CA PHE A 6 -6.54 14.53 -5.83
C PHE A 6 -7.15 15.19 -4.58
N ILE A 7 -8.05 16.17 -4.76
CA ILE A 7 -8.75 16.81 -3.63
C ILE A 7 -9.61 15.78 -2.88
N PHE A 8 -10.37 14.93 -3.58
CA PHE A 8 -11.20 13.89 -2.94
C PHE A 8 -10.39 12.96 -2.05
N PHE A 9 -9.24 12.46 -2.54
CA PHE A 9 -8.38 11.55 -1.77
C PHE A 9 -7.53 12.25 -0.71
N LEU A 10 -7.29 13.56 -0.80
CA LEU A 10 -6.57 14.31 0.23
C LEU A 10 -7.43 14.64 1.45
N LEU A 11 -8.76 14.58 1.34
CA LEU A 11 -9.64 14.81 2.47
C LEU A 11 -9.64 13.57 3.38
N PRO A 12 -9.14 13.66 4.64
CA PRO A 12 -8.89 12.49 5.49
C PRO A 12 -10.14 11.65 5.79
N TRP A 13 -11.32 12.26 5.77
CA TRP A 13 -12.59 11.57 6.01
C TRP A 13 -13.18 10.90 4.76
N GLN A 14 -12.62 11.14 3.58
CA GLN A 14 -13.04 10.55 2.30
C GLN A 14 -12.08 9.47 1.80
N SER A 15 -10.84 9.48 2.29
CA SER A 15 -9.82 8.51 1.91
C SER A 15 -9.68 7.43 2.96
N SER A 16 -10.08 6.20 2.63
CA SER A 16 -9.89 5.02 3.49
C SER A 16 -8.43 4.85 3.94
N ALA A 17 -7.49 5.25 3.07
CA ALA A 17 -6.05 5.26 3.34
C ALA A 17 -5.69 5.97 4.66
N PHE A 18 -6.39 7.03 5.08
CA PHE A 18 -6.05 7.69 6.34
C PHE A 18 -6.27 6.76 7.53
N LEU A 19 -7.42 6.09 7.58
CA LEU A 19 -7.79 5.19 8.68
C LEU A 19 -6.96 3.90 8.66
N GLU A 20 -6.74 3.34 7.48
CA GLU A 20 -5.93 2.14 7.28
C GLU A 20 -4.49 2.37 7.78
N GLU A 21 -3.89 3.50 7.40
CA GLU A 21 -2.48 3.77 7.66
C GLU A 21 -2.18 4.12 9.12
N ILE A 22 -3.17 4.62 9.87
CA ILE A 22 -3.07 4.77 11.34
C ILE A 22 -2.83 3.40 11.99
N GLY A 23 -3.56 2.36 11.57
CA GLY A 23 -3.38 1.01 12.10
C GLY A 23 -2.10 0.36 11.60
N PHE A 24 -1.84 0.43 10.29
CA PHE A 24 -0.76 -0.32 9.67
C PHE A 24 0.61 0.30 9.95
N ARG A 25 0.92 1.50 9.43
CA ARG A 25 2.23 2.13 9.69
C ARG A 25 2.25 3.03 10.91
N GLY A 26 1.09 3.41 11.46
CA GLY A 26 1.01 4.07 12.77
C GLY A 26 1.21 3.12 13.96
N TYR A 27 1.01 1.81 13.80
CA TYR A 27 1.14 0.84 14.90
C TYR A 27 1.75 -0.51 14.52
N ALA A 28 1.15 -1.24 13.57
CA ALA A 28 1.48 -2.64 13.31
C ALA A 28 2.90 -2.83 12.75
N LEU A 29 3.31 -2.00 11.79
CA LEU A 29 4.60 -2.10 11.11
C LEU A 29 5.74 -2.00 12.11
N GLU A 30 5.75 -0.98 12.98
CA GLU A 30 6.81 -0.78 13.96
C GLU A 30 6.98 -2.01 14.85
N LYS A 31 5.88 -2.57 15.35
CA LYS A 31 5.92 -3.79 16.18
C LYS A 31 6.45 -5.00 15.42
N LEU A 32 6.02 -5.17 14.17
CA LEU A 32 6.45 -6.28 13.32
C LEU A 32 7.95 -6.17 12.98
N GLN A 33 8.44 -4.98 12.61
CA GLN A 33 9.86 -4.74 12.35
C GLN A 33 10.70 -5.00 13.60
N ASN A 34 10.26 -4.56 14.78
CA ASN A 34 10.97 -4.76 16.04
C ASN A 34 11.07 -6.25 16.44
N LYS A 35 10.05 -7.06 16.13
CA LYS A 35 9.98 -8.47 16.54
C LYS A 35 10.59 -9.44 15.52
N LEU A 36 10.36 -9.20 14.23
CA LEU A 36 10.67 -10.14 13.14
C LEU A 36 11.69 -9.59 12.14
N GLY A 37 12.12 -8.34 12.32
CA GLY A 37 12.96 -7.62 11.38
C GLY A 37 12.16 -6.95 10.26
N PRO A 38 12.78 -5.98 9.55
CA PRO A 38 12.11 -5.14 8.56
C PRO A 38 11.51 -5.96 7.41
N LEU A 39 12.28 -6.86 6.79
CA LEU A 39 11.81 -7.67 5.68
C LEU A 39 10.57 -8.51 6.04
N VAL A 40 10.69 -9.36 7.08
CA VAL A 40 9.61 -10.29 7.44
C VAL A 40 8.40 -9.52 7.93
N GLY A 41 8.60 -8.45 8.71
CA GLY A 41 7.50 -7.61 9.18
C GLY A 41 6.74 -6.95 8.04
N THR A 42 7.43 -6.44 7.02
CA THR A 42 6.82 -5.86 5.83
C THR A 42 6.06 -6.87 4.98
N LEU A 43 6.63 -8.06 4.75
CA LEU A 43 5.98 -9.11 3.97
C LEU A 43 4.69 -9.60 4.64
N ILE A 44 4.71 -9.78 5.96
CA ILE A 44 3.51 -10.14 6.73
C ILE A 44 2.47 -9.03 6.60
N LEU A 45 2.86 -7.77 6.74
CA LEU A 45 1.92 -6.65 6.68
C LEU A 45 1.27 -6.51 5.30
N GLY A 46 2.05 -6.62 4.22
CA GLY A 46 1.52 -6.57 2.85
C GLY A 46 0.61 -7.76 2.51
N ALA A 47 1.00 -8.97 2.91
CA ALA A 47 0.16 -10.15 2.72
C ALA A 47 -1.13 -10.08 3.56
N PHE A 48 -1.06 -9.58 4.79
CA PHE A 48 -2.21 -9.36 5.65
C PHE A 48 -3.18 -8.34 5.03
N PHE A 49 -2.66 -7.22 4.50
CA PHE A 49 -3.49 -6.22 3.84
C PHE A 49 -4.22 -6.81 2.63
N GLY A 50 -3.50 -7.52 1.76
CA GLY A 50 -4.08 -8.21 0.61
C GLY A 50 -5.16 -9.21 1.01
N ALA A 51 -4.92 -9.98 2.08
CA ALA A 51 -5.89 -10.92 2.64
C ALA A 51 -7.11 -10.25 3.28
N TRP A 52 -6.90 -9.11 3.93
CA TRP A 52 -7.97 -8.36 4.58
C TRP A 52 -8.98 -7.80 3.58
N LEU A 53 -8.56 -7.46 2.36
CA LEU A 53 -9.47 -7.01 1.28
C LEU A 53 -10.14 -8.14 0.50
N LEU A 54 -9.92 -9.41 0.86
CA LEU A 54 -10.58 -10.54 0.20
C LEU A 54 -12.12 -10.41 0.10
N PRO A 55 -12.86 -9.93 1.12
CA PRO A 55 -14.32 -9.78 1.02
C PRO A 55 -14.77 -8.85 -0.13
N GLU A 56 -13.97 -7.83 -0.46
CA GLU A 56 -14.28 -6.87 -1.53
C GLU A 56 -14.33 -7.55 -2.90
N PHE A 57 -13.54 -8.61 -3.11
CA PHE A 57 -13.53 -9.38 -4.37
C PHE A 57 -14.84 -10.15 -4.64
N PHE A 58 -15.75 -10.20 -3.67
CA PHE A 58 -17.08 -10.84 -3.82
C PHE A 58 -18.22 -9.84 -3.95
N GLN A 59 -17.98 -8.54 -3.74
CA GLN A 59 -19.00 -7.50 -3.72
C GLN A 59 -19.06 -6.78 -5.08
N PRO A 60 -20.18 -6.85 -5.84
CA PRO A 60 -20.24 -6.37 -7.22
C PRO A 60 -19.99 -4.87 -7.43
N ASP A 61 -20.13 -4.06 -6.38
CA ASP A 61 -20.00 -2.61 -6.37
C ASP A 61 -18.58 -2.12 -6.02
N THR A 62 -17.62 -3.03 -5.83
CA THR A 62 -16.26 -2.68 -5.43
C THR A 62 -15.28 -2.63 -6.61
N PHE A 63 -14.18 -1.90 -6.40
CA PHE A 63 -13.07 -1.83 -7.33
C PHE A 63 -12.41 -3.20 -7.56
N GLN A 64 -12.35 -4.00 -6.50
CA GLN A 64 -11.73 -5.32 -6.46
C GLN A 64 -12.53 -6.34 -7.29
N PHE A 65 -13.86 -6.22 -7.27
CA PHE A 65 -14.71 -7.01 -8.17
C PHE A 65 -14.53 -6.57 -9.63
N SER A 66 -14.56 -5.26 -9.91
CA SER A 66 -14.35 -4.71 -11.27
C SER A 66 -13.00 -5.06 -11.90
N MET A 67 -11.96 -5.29 -11.09
CA MET A 67 -10.64 -5.81 -11.52
C MET A 67 -10.69 -7.21 -12.15
N GLY A 68 -11.85 -7.88 -12.14
CA GLY A 68 -12.02 -9.25 -12.64
C GLY A 68 -12.09 -10.28 -11.50
N GLY A 69 -12.41 -9.82 -10.28
CA GLY A 69 -12.65 -10.65 -9.10
C GLY A 69 -11.48 -11.58 -8.76
N LEU A 70 -11.81 -12.75 -8.21
CA LEU A 70 -10.82 -13.70 -7.69
C LEU A 70 -9.77 -14.16 -8.72
N ARG A 71 -10.05 -14.03 -10.03
CA ARG A 71 -9.08 -14.34 -11.09
C ARG A 71 -7.80 -13.50 -10.96
N PHE A 72 -7.91 -12.26 -10.50
CA PHE A 72 -6.80 -11.31 -10.39
C PHE A 72 -6.32 -11.12 -8.95
N TYR A 73 -6.92 -11.81 -7.99
CA TYR A 73 -6.55 -11.72 -6.58
C TYR A 73 -5.07 -12.03 -6.28
N PRO A 74 -4.41 -13.03 -6.93
CA PRO A 74 -2.98 -13.24 -6.75
C PRO A 74 -2.12 -12.04 -7.19
N TRP A 75 -2.51 -11.38 -8.28
CA TRP A 75 -1.84 -10.16 -8.77
C TRP A 75 -2.04 -9.00 -7.81
N PHE A 76 -3.22 -8.91 -7.20
CA PHE A 76 -3.51 -7.93 -6.16
C PHE A 76 -2.61 -8.12 -4.93
N ILE A 77 -2.54 -9.33 -4.36
CA ILE A 77 -1.65 -9.60 -3.22
C ILE A 77 -0.19 -9.27 -3.56
N LEU A 78 0.28 -9.63 -4.76
CA LEU A 78 1.63 -9.29 -5.21
C LEU A 78 1.86 -7.77 -5.22
N THR A 79 0.87 -7.01 -5.69
CA THR A 79 0.90 -5.55 -5.73
C THR A 79 0.95 -4.95 -4.32
N GLU A 80 0.11 -5.44 -3.40
CA GLU A 80 0.08 -4.98 -2.00
C GLU A 80 1.37 -5.27 -1.23
N ILE A 81 2.01 -6.41 -1.50
CA ILE A 81 3.34 -6.71 -0.98
C ILE A 81 4.38 -5.74 -1.53
N GLY A 82 4.36 -5.48 -2.84
CA GLY A 82 5.28 -4.55 -3.48
C GLY A 82 5.13 -3.12 -2.94
N TRP A 83 3.89 -2.61 -2.83
CA TRP A 83 3.63 -1.32 -2.19
C TRP A 83 4.06 -1.30 -0.73
N SER A 84 3.83 -2.37 0.02
CA SER A 84 4.28 -2.46 1.41
C SER A 84 5.79 -2.38 1.58
N VAL A 85 6.55 -2.95 0.64
CA VAL A 85 8.01 -2.81 0.57
C VAL A 85 8.42 -1.36 0.34
N LEU A 86 7.86 -0.71 -0.68
CA LEU A 86 8.19 0.68 -1.02
C LEU A 86 7.81 1.65 0.10
N MET A 87 6.62 1.49 0.68
CA MET A 87 6.14 2.30 1.79
C MET A 87 6.94 2.06 3.06
N THR A 88 7.32 0.82 3.38
CA THR A 88 8.18 0.56 4.56
C THR A 88 9.54 1.23 4.40
N TRP A 89 10.12 1.17 3.20
CA TRP A 89 11.37 1.85 2.92
C TRP A 89 11.23 3.38 3.08
N ALA A 90 10.16 3.98 2.55
CA ALA A 90 9.88 5.40 2.75
C ALA A 90 9.66 5.73 4.24
N TYR A 91 8.91 4.89 4.97
CA TYR A 91 8.60 5.06 6.38
C TYR A 91 9.88 5.11 7.22
N ASN A 92 10.78 4.15 7.03
CA ASN A 92 12.02 4.10 7.78
C ASN A 92 12.95 5.28 7.45
N ASN A 93 12.97 5.76 6.21
CA ASN A 93 13.81 6.91 5.80
C ASN A 93 13.22 8.28 6.14
N THR A 94 11.92 8.37 6.40
CA THR A 94 11.23 9.62 6.81
C THR A 94 11.15 9.77 8.33
N GLY A 95 11.96 9.02 9.09
CA GLY A 95 11.92 9.05 10.55
C GLY A 95 10.63 8.45 11.11
N LYS A 96 10.08 7.43 10.44
CA LYS A 96 8.84 6.73 10.83
C LYS A 96 7.57 7.60 10.73
N SER A 97 7.53 8.50 9.75
CA SER A 97 6.37 9.37 9.52
C SER A 97 5.20 8.60 8.91
N SER A 98 4.18 8.33 9.72
CA SER A 98 2.92 7.72 9.26
C SER A 98 2.12 8.65 8.34
N LEU A 99 2.29 9.97 8.46
CA LEU A 99 1.65 10.94 7.57
C LEU A 99 2.23 10.89 6.16
N ILE A 100 3.56 10.95 6.02
CA ILE A 100 4.21 11.03 4.71
C ILE A 100 4.24 9.66 4.04
N ALA A 101 4.78 8.64 4.73
CA ALA A 101 5.01 7.33 4.14
C ALA A 101 3.81 6.38 4.26
N GLY A 102 2.88 6.67 5.16
CA GLY A 102 1.59 5.98 5.25
C GLY A 102 0.56 6.72 4.40
N TYR A 103 -0.10 7.72 4.99
CA TYR A 103 -1.26 8.37 4.38
C TYR A 103 -0.97 8.96 2.99
N LEU A 104 -0.05 9.91 2.86
CA LEU A 104 0.17 10.61 1.58
C LEU A 104 0.65 9.66 0.48
N PHE A 105 1.57 8.74 0.81
CA PHE A 105 2.02 7.73 -0.14
C PHE A 105 0.86 6.84 -0.60
N HIS A 106 0.03 6.37 0.34
CA HIS A 106 -1.12 5.53 0.03
C HIS A 106 -2.13 6.26 -0.85
N THR A 107 -2.52 7.47 -0.45
CA THR A 107 -3.36 8.39 -1.23
C THR A 107 -2.86 8.56 -2.66
N VAL A 108 -1.55 8.73 -2.86
CA VAL A 108 -0.96 8.90 -4.19
C VAL A 108 -1.16 7.66 -5.05
N PHE A 109 -0.85 6.45 -4.55
CA PHE A 109 -1.00 5.27 -5.38
C PHE A 109 -2.47 4.91 -5.62
N ASN A 110 -3.38 5.14 -4.66
CA ASN A 110 -4.82 4.97 -4.88
C ASN A 110 -5.34 5.92 -5.96
N THR A 111 -4.90 7.18 -5.91
CA THR A 111 -5.28 8.18 -6.92
C THR A 111 -4.79 7.78 -8.32
N TRP A 112 -3.53 7.40 -8.46
CA TRP A 112 -3.00 6.99 -9.77
C TRP A 112 -3.60 5.69 -10.27
N THR A 113 -3.89 4.75 -9.36
CA THR A 113 -4.62 3.51 -9.67
C THR A 113 -5.99 3.84 -10.26
N LEU A 114 -6.76 4.73 -9.64
CA LEU A 114 -8.05 5.18 -10.19
C LEU A 114 -7.89 5.85 -11.56
N VAL A 115 -6.96 6.81 -11.68
CA VAL A 115 -6.76 7.62 -12.89
C VAL A 115 -6.27 6.80 -14.09
N LEU A 116 -5.39 5.82 -13.86
CA LEU A 116 -4.75 5.06 -14.94
C LEU A 116 -5.50 3.79 -15.29
N LEU A 117 -6.06 3.10 -14.30
CA LEU A 117 -6.62 1.76 -14.49
C LEU A 117 -8.13 1.78 -14.69
N THR A 118 -8.79 2.93 -14.52
CA THR A 118 -10.24 3.02 -14.72
C THR A 118 -10.64 4.27 -15.48
N ASN A 119 -11.88 4.23 -15.97
CA ASN A 119 -12.56 5.38 -16.55
C ASN A 119 -13.48 6.11 -15.54
N VAL A 120 -13.33 5.85 -14.24
CA VAL A 120 -14.22 6.39 -13.21
C VAL A 120 -14.06 7.89 -13.09
N ILE A 121 -15.19 8.58 -13.07
CA ILE A 121 -15.29 9.98 -12.69
C ILE A 121 -15.73 10.02 -11.22
N PRO A 122 -14.96 10.64 -10.30
CA PRO A 122 -15.35 10.76 -8.90
C PRO A 122 -16.75 11.38 -8.77
N GLY A 123 -17.68 10.64 -8.15
CA GLY A 123 -19.08 11.03 -7.98
C GLY A 123 -20.09 10.31 -8.88
N GLU A 124 -19.66 9.46 -9.82
CA GLU A 124 -20.55 8.62 -10.62
C GLU A 124 -20.73 7.22 -10.01
N SER A 125 -21.95 6.65 -10.15
CA SER A 125 -22.38 5.41 -9.48
C SER A 125 -22.32 4.15 -10.37
N SER A 126 -21.61 4.19 -11.50
CA SER A 126 -21.44 3.01 -12.36
C SER A 126 -20.20 2.22 -11.99
N PRO A 127 -20.23 0.87 -12.03
CA PRO A 127 -19.05 0.07 -11.78
C PRO A 127 -17.95 0.43 -12.79
N PRO A 128 -16.70 0.69 -12.32
CA PRO A 128 -15.58 1.07 -13.17
C PRO A 128 -15.40 0.08 -14.31
N ALA A 129 -15.19 0.57 -15.55
CA ALA A 129 -14.43 -0.22 -16.49
C ALA A 129 -12.98 -0.25 -16.00
N PHE A 130 -12.39 -1.44 -15.94
CA PHE A 130 -11.07 -1.65 -15.37
C PHE A 130 -10.10 -2.24 -16.40
N ASP A 131 -8.95 -1.59 -16.60
CA ASP A 131 -7.90 -2.07 -17.48
C ASP A 131 -7.04 -3.14 -16.78
N THR A 132 -7.46 -4.39 -16.94
CA THR A 132 -6.76 -5.55 -16.37
C THR A 132 -5.36 -5.75 -16.97
N THR A 133 -5.11 -5.33 -18.21
CA THR A 133 -3.80 -5.48 -18.85
C THR A 133 -2.81 -4.52 -18.21
N LEU A 134 -3.21 -3.25 -18.09
CA LEU A 134 -2.38 -2.24 -17.42
C LEU A 134 -2.19 -2.55 -15.95
N PHE A 135 -3.18 -3.16 -15.29
CA PHE A 135 -3.03 -3.62 -13.89
C PHE A 135 -1.94 -4.66 -13.74
N ILE A 136 -1.90 -5.70 -14.58
CA ILE A 136 -0.81 -6.70 -14.54
C ILE A 136 0.56 -6.01 -14.74
N VAL A 137 0.65 -5.09 -15.70
CA VAL A 137 1.88 -4.32 -15.95
C VAL A 137 2.28 -3.54 -14.69
N ALA A 138 1.34 -2.82 -14.07
CA ALA A 138 1.57 -2.06 -12.85
C ALA A 138 2.01 -2.98 -11.69
N SER A 139 1.36 -4.13 -11.50
CA SER A 139 1.73 -5.14 -10.49
C SER A 139 3.15 -5.62 -10.66
N VAL A 140 3.57 -5.92 -11.90
CA VAL A 140 4.94 -6.34 -12.21
C VAL A 140 5.93 -5.21 -11.93
N VAL A 141 5.63 -3.98 -12.36
CA VAL A 141 6.50 -2.81 -12.13
C VAL A 141 6.70 -2.56 -10.63
N VAL A 142 5.63 -2.58 -9.85
CA VAL A 142 5.68 -2.37 -8.40
C VAL A 142 6.42 -3.50 -7.70
N ALA A 143 6.19 -4.75 -8.10
CA ALA A 143 6.92 -5.91 -7.57
C ALA A 143 8.43 -5.82 -7.86
N LEU A 144 8.81 -5.46 -9.09
CA LEU A 144 10.21 -5.26 -9.48
C LEU A 144 10.85 -4.11 -8.72
N ALA A 145 10.15 -2.97 -8.57
CA ALA A 145 10.62 -1.85 -7.77
C ALA A 145 10.85 -2.27 -6.30
N GLY A 146 9.93 -3.06 -5.74
CA GLY A 146 10.08 -3.68 -4.43
C GLY A 146 11.33 -4.55 -4.34
N VAL A 147 11.55 -5.46 -5.30
CA VAL A 147 12.75 -6.32 -5.36
C VAL A 147 14.02 -5.48 -5.45
N VAL A 148 14.04 -4.43 -6.27
CA VAL A 148 15.19 -3.51 -6.37
C VAL A 148 15.49 -2.87 -5.02
N VAL A 149 14.48 -2.37 -4.31
CA VAL A 149 14.65 -1.78 -2.97
C VAL A 149 15.14 -2.83 -1.97
N LEU A 150 14.60 -4.05 -2.02
CA LEU A 150 15.05 -5.15 -1.15
C LEU A 150 16.52 -5.48 -1.37
N VAL A 151 16.94 -5.62 -2.63
CA VAL A 151 18.33 -5.91 -2.98
C VAL A 151 19.25 -4.75 -2.59
N ALA A 152 18.88 -3.52 -2.94
CA ALA A 152 19.67 -2.32 -2.66
C ALA A 152 19.85 -2.07 -1.15
N THR A 153 18.85 -2.43 -0.34
CA THR A 153 18.89 -2.28 1.12
C THR A 153 19.33 -3.54 1.85
N LYS A 154 19.68 -4.63 1.13
CA LYS A 154 19.99 -5.95 1.72
C LYS A 154 18.90 -6.45 2.68
N GLY A 155 17.63 -6.19 2.34
CA GLY A 155 16.47 -6.52 3.14
C GLY A 155 16.26 -5.65 4.39
N GLN A 156 17.09 -4.63 4.62
CA GLN A 156 16.97 -3.77 5.80
C GLN A 156 15.92 -2.66 5.63
N LEU A 157 15.53 -2.33 4.41
CA LEU A 157 14.48 -1.32 4.13
C LEU A 157 14.73 0.03 4.83
N GLY A 158 15.98 0.42 5.05
CA GLY A 158 16.33 1.66 5.76
C GLY A 158 16.06 1.62 7.28
N TYR A 159 15.65 0.48 7.83
CA TYR A 159 15.38 0.30 9.24
C TYR A 159 16.66 0.48 10.06
N ARG A 160 16.58 1.35 11.08
CA ARG A 160 17.66 1.59 12.03
C ARG A 160 17.19 1.07 13.38
N THR A 161 17.87 0.05 13.88
CA THR A 161 17.65 -0.42 15.26
C THR A 161 17.98 0.75 16.18
N VAL A 162 17.00 1.20 16.97
CA VAL A 162 17.29 2.12 18.06
C VAL A 162 18.14 1.30 19.04
N LEU A 163 19.45 1.57 19.08
CA LEU A 163 20.27 1.09 20.18
C LEU A 163 19.61 1.63 21.44
N SER A 164 19.05 0.73 22.26
CA SER A 164 18.70 1.08 23.63
C SER A 164 19.96 1.71 24.23
N PRO A 165 19.89 2.93 24.80
CA PRO A 165 20.98 3.39 25.64
C PRO A 165 21.19 2.28 26.65
N LYS A 166 22.37 1.66 26.66
CA LYS A 166 22.76 0.77 27.76
C LYS A 166 22.41 1.55 29.02
N GLY A 167 21.44 1.06 29.78
CA GLY A 167 21.14 1.62 31.07
C GLY A 167 22.45 1.62 31.84
N ASP A 168 22.97 2.81 32.14
CA ASP A 168 23.93 2.92 33.21
C ASP A 168 23.22 2.44 34.47
N ARG A 169 23.95 1.56 35.15
CA ARG A 169 23.55 0.63 36.20
C ARG A 169 22.85 1.31 37.37
#